data_AF-A0A504JLS0-F1
#
_entry.id   AF-A0A504JLS0-F1
#
_cell.length_a   1.000
_cell.length_b   1.000
_cell.length_c   1.000
_cell.angle_alpha   90.00
_cell.angle_beta   90.00
_cell.angle_gamma   90.00
#
_symmetry.space_group_name_H-M   'P 1'
#
loop_
_entity.id
_entity.type
_entity.pdbx_description
1 polymer ?
#
loop_
_entity_poly.entity_id
_entity_poly.type
_entity_poly.pdbx_seq_one_letter_code
_entity_poly.pdbx_strand_id
1 'polypeptide(L)'
;MKKVTLLIVLLISILGCSDDDNLRLENETVVGKWNLSKVINNSLGGMSEPDPNQTHSYVFDNDGTFQRIAIEDKVRNELRGEYVLVDTDESYEVESPEILTLIKLTYAPDVVFFNCGALPDNQQLLILTTDNVLKNELEGICDGNSFLYTKQ
;
A
#
# COMPACT_ATOMS: atom_id res chain seq x y z
N MET A 1 -37.77 -34.25 -28.06
CA MET A 1 -37.42 -33.12 -27.18
C MET A 1 -36.22 -33.45 -26.28
N LYS A 2 -35.09 -33.95 -26.82
CA LYS A 2 -33.89 -34.35 -26.04
C LYS A 2 -32.63 -33.53 -26.37
N LYS A 3 -32.73 -32.55 -27.28
CA LYS A 3 -31.59 -31.74 -27.76
C LYS A 3 -31.42 -30.41 -27.03
N VAL A 4 -32.40 -30.00 -26.22
CA VAL A 4 -32.38 -28.71 -25.49
C VAL A 4 -31.60 -28.82 -24.18
N THR A 5 -31.58 -30.01 -23.56
CA THR A 5 -30.93 -30.23 -22.25
C THR A 5 -29.41 -30.09 -22.30
N LEU A 6 -28.78 -30.37 -23.45
CA LEU A 6 -27.32 -30.28 -23.60
C LEU A 6 -26.83 -28.83 -23.64
N LEU A 7 -27.68 -27.90 -24.08
CA LEU A 7 -27.34 -26.49 -24.26
C LEU A 7 -27.40 -25.71 -22.93
N ILE A 8 -28.20 -26.18 -21.97
CA ILE A 8 -28.33 -25.58 -20.63
C ILE A 8 -27.14 -25.96 -19.74
N VAL A 9 -26.57 -27.15 -19.90
CA VAL A 9 -25.39 -27.59 -19.12
C VAL A 9 -24.13 -26.82 -19.53
N LEU A 10 -23.99 -26.46 -20.81
CA LEU A 10 -22.86 -25.67 -21.31
C LEU A 10 -22.91 -24.20 -20.87
N LEU A 11 -24.10 -23.66 -20.61
CA LEU A 11 -24.28 -22.27 -20.17
C LEU A 11 -23.92 -22.05 -18.70
N ILE A 12 -23.96 -23.10 -17.87
CA ILE A 12 -23.65 -23.03 -16.44
C ILE A 12 -22.13 -23.10 -16.19
N SER A 13 -21.35 -23.69 -17.11
CA SER A 13 -19.89 -23.80 -16.99
C SER A 13 -19.12 -22.51 -17.27
N ILE A 14 -19.77 -21.45 -17.76
CA ILE A 14 -19.14 -20.15 -18.07
C ILE A 14 -19.36 -19.09 -16.98
N LEU A 15 -20.09 -19.42 -15.91
CA LEU A 15 -20.29 -18.55 -14.74
C LEU A 15 -19.31 -18.86 -13.59
N GLY A 16 -18.29 -19.68 -13.87
CA GLY A 16 -17.26 -20.03 -12.90
C GLY A 16 -16.16 -18.97 -12.82
N CYS A 17 -16.28 -18.11 -11.81
CA CYS A 17 -15.24 -17.30 -11.16
C CYS A 17 -14.56 -16.22 -12.02
N SER A 18 -15.14 -15.01 -12.00
CA SER A 18 -14.44 -13.78 -12.35
C SER A 18 -13.89 -13.09 -11.08
N ASP A 19 -12.65 -12.62 -11.19
CA ASP A 19 -12.02 -11.48 -10.48
C ASP A 19 -11.54 -11.57 -9.03
N ASP A 20 -11.90 -12.57 -8.22
CA ASP A 20 -11.50 -12.57 -6.79
C ASP A 20 -10.08 -13.10 -6.48
N ASP A 21 -9.46 -13.84 -7.42
CA ASP A 21 -8.16 -14.48 -7.15
C ASP A 21 -6.98 -13.50 -7.15
N ASN A 22 -7.03 -12.42 -7.94
CA ASN A 22 -5.94 -11.44 -8.02
C ASN A 22 -5.83 -10.60 -6.73
N LEU A 23 -6.95 -10.08 -6.23
CA LEU A 23 -6.99 -9.30 -4.98
C LEU A 23 -6.50 -10.11 -3.78
N ARG A 24 -6.80 -11.42 -3.76
CA ARG A 24 -6.34 -12.31 -2.69
C ARG A 24 -4.82 -12.52 -2.72
N LEU A 25 -4.24 -12.66 -3.91
CA LEU A 25 -2.79 -12.82 -4.10
C LEU A 25 -2.03 -11.53 -3.76
N GLU A 26 -2.62 -10.37 -4.08
CA GLU A 26 -2.08 -9.07 -3.71
C GLU A 26 -2.11 -8.84 -2.19
N ASN A 27 -3.19 -9.23 -1.52
CA ASN A 27 -3.30 -9.11 -0.06
C ASN A 27 -2.22 -9.93 0.67
N GLU A 28 -1.97 -11.18 0.23
CA GLU A 28 -0.87 -12.00 0.78
C GLU A 28 0.50 -11.33 0.58
N THR A 29 0.67 -10.54 -0.48
CA THR A 29 1.90 -9.82 -0.77
C THR A 29 2.09 -8.59 0.13
N VAL A 30 1.01 -7.88 0.47
CA VAL A 30 1.06 -6.68 1.33
C VAL A 30 1.24 -7.03 2.81
N VAL A 31 0.55 -8.06 3.31
CA VAL A 31 0.52 -8.43 4.74
C VAL A 31 1.92 -8.72 5.28
N GLY A 32 2.22 -8.17 6.46
CA GLY A 32 3.49 -8.35 7.15
C GLY A 32 4.14 -7.03 7.56
N LYS A 33 5.40 -7.14 7.99
CA LYS A 33 6.17 -6.00 8.50
C LYS A 33 7.09 -5.43 7.43
N TRP A 34 7.00 -4.12 7.25
CA TRP A 34 7.80 -3.33 6.31
C TRP A 34 8.66 -2.34 7.09
N ASN A 35 9.97 -2.49 7.02
CA ASN A 35 10.91 -1.60 7.70
C ASN A 35 11.45 -0.58 6.71
N LEU A 36 11.60 0.68 7.16
CA LEU A 36 12.27 1.71 6.38
C LEU A 36 13.68 1.25 6.02
N SER A 37 13.99 1.30 4.73
CA SER A 37 15.27 0.84 4.18
C SER A 37 16.06 1.95 3.51
N LYS A 38 15.38 2.95 2.91
CA LYS A 38 16.03 4.12 2.30
C LYS A 38 15.19 5.38 2.45
N VAL A 39 15.88 6.50 2.57
CA VAL A 39 15.32 7.85 2.53
C VAL A 39 15.78 8.50 1.22
N ILE A 40 14.83 9.02 0.45
CA ILE A 40 15.09 9.75 -0.79
C ILE A 40 14.92 11.23 -0.50
N ASN A 41 15.99 12.00 -0.63
CA ASN A 41 15.93 13.45 -0.48
C ASN A 41 15.54 14.08 -1.82
N ASN A 42 14.30 14.57 -1.91
CA ASN A 42 13.77 15.11 -3.16
C ASN A 42 14.33 16.50 -3.49
N SER A 43 14.73 17.31 -2.50
CA SER A 43 15.26 18.66 -2.73
C SER A 43 16.71 18.67 -3.21
N LEU A 44 17.56 17.79 -2.67
CA LEU A 44 18.99 17.73 -3.00
C LEU A 44 19.31 16.66 -4.05
N GLY A 45 18.39 15.73 -4.31
CA GLY A 45 18.62 14.55 -5.12
C GLY A 45 19.59 13.60 -4.42
N GLY A 46 19.10 12.49 -3.90
CA GLY A 46 19.97 11.49 -3.29
C GLY A 46 19.21 10.44 -2.51
N MET A 47 19.91 9.36 -2.18
CA MET A 47 19.40 8.30 -1.32
C MET A 47 20.37 8.13 -0.15
N SER A 48 19.82 8.00 1.06
CA SER A 48 20.58 7.68 2.26
C SER A 48 19.94 6.51 2.99
N GLU A 49 20.75 5.85 3.81
CA GLU A 49 20.24 4.92 4.81
C GLU A 49 19.51 5.67 5.94
N PRO A 50 18.54 5.05 6.61
CA PRO A 50 17.87 5.64 7.76
C PRO A 50 18.82 5.88 8.93
N ASP A 51 18.62 6.98 9.66
CA ASP A 51 19.25 7.15 10.97
C ASP A 51 18.68 6.11 11.95
N PRO A 52 19.50 5.36 12.69
CA PRO A 52 19.02 4.45 13.73
C PRO A 52 18.10 5.10 14.78
N ASN A 53 18.21 6.41 14.98
CA ASN A 53 17.36 7.19 15.88
C ASN A 53 16.14 7.82 15.21
N GLN A 54 16.04 7.74 13.87
CA GLN A 54 14.91 8.24 13.08
C GLN A 54 14.51 7.17 12.06
N THR A 55 13.66 6.25 12.51
CA THR A 55 13.19 5.13 11.69
C THR A 55 11.68 4.95 11.83
N HIS A 56 11.08 4.31 10.84
CA HIS A 56 9.68 3.94 10.90
C HIS A 56 9.41 2.62 10.18
N SER A 57 8.28 2.01 10.53
CA SER A 57 7.83 0.74 9.96
C SER A 57 6.32 0.72 9.83
N TYR A 58 5.85 -0.10 8.90
CA TYR A 58 4.44 -0.47 8.78
C TYR A 58 4.27 -1.96 9.13
N VAL A 59 3.14 -2.29 9.74
CA VAL A 59 2.66 -3.65 9.94
C VAL A 59 1.27 -3.70 9.33
N PHE A 60 1.07 -4.55 8.34
CA PHE A 60 -0.24 -4.81 7.72
C PHE A 60 -0.74 -6.18 8.15
N ASP A 61 -1.95 -6.22 8.69
CA ASP A 61 -2.60 -7.43 9.17
C ASP A 61 -3.63 -7.94 8.15
N ASN A 62 -3.88 -9.25 8.14
CA ASN A 62 -4.81 -9.89 7.20
C ASN A 62 -6.27 -9.41 7.33
N ASP A 63 -6.62 -8.74 8.43
CA ASP A 63 -7.96 -8.23 8.69
C ASP A 63 -8.21 -6.83 8.10
N GLY A 64 -7.26 -6.30 7.32
CA GLY A 64 -7.35 -4.96 6.73
C GLY A 64 -6.95 -3.85 7.68
N THR A 65 -6.35 -4.16 8.83
CA THR A 65 -5.80 -3.15 9.73
C THR A 65 -4.30 -2.94 9.51
N PHE A 66 -3.82 -1.75 9.86
CA PHE A 66 -2.39 -1.46 9.85
C PHE A 66 -1.94 -0.74 11.12
N GLN A 67 -0.65 -0.86 11.39
CA GLN A 67 0.06 -0.08 12.39
C GLN A 67 1.28 0.58 11.76
N ARG A 68 1.46 1.89 11.97
CA ARG A 68 2.73 2.59 11.71
C ARG A 68 3.44 2.82 13.04
N ILE A 69 4.72 2.51 13.10
CA ILE A 69 5.56 2.76 14.26
C ILE A 69 6.68 3.69 13.81
N ALA A 70 6.81 4.85 14.44
CA ALA A 70 7.92 5.77 14.23
C ALA A 70 8.76 5.86 15.51
N ILE A 71 10.08 5.90 15.36
CA ILE A 71 11.04 6.11 16.43
C ILE A 71 11.82 7.36 16.07
N GLU A 72 11.67 8.40 16.90
CA GLU A 72 12.37 9.68 16.77
C GLU A 72 13.05 9.98 18.11
N ASP A 73 14.37 10.09 18.12
CA ASP A 73 15.15 10.35 19.34
C ASP A 73 14.81 9.39 20.51
N LYS A 74 14.58 8.12 20.17
CA LYS A 74 14.16 7.03 21.09
C LYS A 74 12.73 7.15 21.63
N VAL A 75 11.98 8.15 21.20
CA VAL A 75 10.54 8.25 21.47
C VAL A 75 9.81 7.42 20.43
N ARG A 76 8.95 6.51 20.90
CA ARG A 76 8.15 5.63 20.05
C ARG A 76 6.74 6.17 19.91
N ASN A 77 6.36 6.51 18.68
CA ASN A 77 5.03 6.95 18.32
C ASN A 77 4.34 5.84 17.49
N GLU A 78 3.05 5.63 17.73
CA GLU A 78 2.25 4.65 17.00
C GLU A 78 1.04 5.30 16.34
N LEU A 79 0.74 4.87 15.12
CA LEU A 79 -0.53 5.10 14.42
C LEU A 79 -1.19 3.75 14.18
N ARG A 80 -2.51 3.72 14.26
CA ARG A 80 -3.31 2.57 13.82
C ARG A 80 -4.43 3.04 12.92
N GLY A 81 -4.85 2.18 12.02
CA GLY A 81 -5.96 2.45 11.12
C GLY A 81 -6.31 1.24 10.29
N GLU A 82 -7.03 1.50 9.22
CA GLU A 82 -7.45 0.50 8.24
C GLU A 82 -6.77 0.78 6.90
N TYR A 83 -6.55 -0.27 6.11
CA TYR A 83 -6.05 -0.15 4.75
C TYR A 83 -6.96 -0.90 3.78
N VAL A 84 -7.02 -0.38 2.56
CA VAL A 84 -7.64 -1.06 1.42
C VAL A 84 -6.67 -1.07 0.26
N LEU A 85 -6.69 -2.15 -0.51
CA LEU A 85 -5.99 -2.22 -1.79
C LEU A 85 -6.86 -1.51 -2.83
N VAL A 86 -6.24 -0.65 -3.62
CA VAL A 86 -6.91 0.12 -4.66
C VAL A 86 -6.31 -0.28 -5.99
N ASP A 87 -7.18 -0.56 -6.95
CA ASP A 87 -6.76 -0.86 -8.31
C ASP A 87 -6.01 0.34 -8.91
N THR A 88 -4.90 0.06 -9.59
CA THR A 88 -4.09 1.07 -10.26
C THR A 88 -4.88 1.81 -11.32
N ASP A 89 -5.80 1.13 -11.99
CA ASP A 89 -6.60 1.66 -13.10
C ASP A 89 -7.65 2.68 -12.64
N GLU A 90 -8.13 2.56 -11.39
CA GLU A 90 -9.10 3.51 -10.82
C GLU A 90 -8.44 4.82 -10.35
N SER A 91 -7.14 4.80 -10.04
CA SER A 91 -6.45 5.91 -9.37
C SER A 91 -5.45 6.66 -10.25
N TYR A 92 -4.87 6.02 -11.26
CA TYR A 92 -3.95 6.64 -12.21
C TYR A 92 -4.44 6.40 -13.64
N GLU A 93 -4.65 7.47 -14.41
CA GLU A 93 -5.03 7.39 -15.84
C GLU A 93 -3.95 6.75 -16.73
N VAL A 94 -2.81 6.36 -16.16
CA VAL A 94 -1.68 5.75 -16.86
C VAL A 94 -1.24 4.52 -16.09
N GLU A 95 -1.46 3.34 -16.66
CA GLU A 95 -0.85 2.09 -16.21
C GLU A 95 0.67 2.27 -16.10
N SER A 96 1.20 2.23 -14.87
CA SER A 96 2.64 2.20 -14.65
C SER A 96 3.05 0.75 -14.44
N PRO A 97 3.87 0.15 -15.32
CA PRO A 97 4.28 -1.25 -15.20
C PRO A 97 5.14 -1.54 -13.96
N GLU A 98 5.55 -0.50 -13.24
CA GLU A 98 6.34 -0.59 -12.00
C GLU A 98 5.48 -0.73 -10.74
N ILE A 99 4.18 -0.41 -10.83
CA ILE A 99 3.26 -0.47 -9.68
C ILE A 99 2.59 -1.84 -9.68
N LEU A 100 2.69 -2.54 -8.55
CA LEU A 100 1.98 -3.78 -8.32
C LEU A 100 0.59 -3.52 -7.74
N THR A 101 0.48 -2.66 -6.71
CA THR A 101 -0.80 -2.31 -6.10
C THR A 101 -0.68 -0.99 -5.33
N LEU A 102 -1.81 -0.29 -5.17
CA LEU A 102 -1.91 0.90 -4.35
C LEU A 102 -2.54 0.55 -3.01
N ILE A 103 -1.99 1.09 -1.92
CA ILE A 103 -2.48 0.81 -0.57
C ILE A 103 -2.97 2.14 0.00
N LYS A 104 -4.28 2.24 0.18
CA LYS A 104 -4.90 3.41 0.78
C LYS A 104 -5.11 3.18 2.27
N LEU A 105 -4.45 3.98 3.09
CA LEU A 105 -4.56 3.99 4.55
C LEU A 105 -5.63 5.00 4.97
N THR A 106 -6.37 4.67 6.03
CA THR A 106 -7.29 5.58 6.73
C THR A 106 -7.01 5.50 8.23
N TYR A 107 -6.86 6.65 8.89
CA TYR A 107 -6.52 6.71 10.32
C TYR A 107 -7.25 7.84 11.04
N ALA A 108 -7.13 7.88 12.37
CA ALA A 108 -7.83 8.88 13.18
C ALA A 108 -7.20 10.28 13.04
N PRO A 109 -8.03 11.36 12.98
CA PRO A 109 -7.58 12.74 12.74
C PRO A 109 -6.72 13.36 13.84
N ASP A 110 -6.79 12.82 15.04
CA ASP A 110 -6.09 13.33 16.21
C ASP A 110 -4.58 13.06 16.18
N VAL A 111 -4.09 12.31 15.18
CA VAL A 111 -2.68 11.98 15.05
C VAL A 111 -2.11 12.45 13.71
N VAL A 112 -1.50 13.64 13.72
CA VAL A 112 -0.81 14.18 12.55
C VAL A 112 0.59 13.57 12.47
N PHE A 113 0.73 12.50 11.68
CA PHE A 113 2.03 11.88 11.40
C PHE A 113 2.70 12.43 10.14
N PHE A 114 1.94 13.07 9.26
CA PHE A 114 2.42 13.60 7.99
C PHE A 114 1.98 15.04 7.85
N ASN A 115 2.93 15.98 7.78
CA ASN A 115 2.60 17.40 7.63
C ASN A 115 2.14 17.75 6.21
N CYS A 116 2.45 16.91 5.22
CA CYS A 116 2.29 17.24 3.80
C CYS A 116 1.76 16.09 2.92
N GLY A 117 1.88 14.84 3.36
CA GLY A 117 1.46 13.66 2.58
C GLY A 117 0.07 13.10 2.92
N ALA A 118 -0.69 13.79 3.78
CA ALA A 118 -2.04 13.37 4.14
C ALA A 118 -3.04 13.82 3.06
N LEU A 119 -3.79 12.88 2.53
CA LEU A 119 -4.99 13.13 1.72
C LEU A 119 -6.14 13.62 2.63
N PRO A 120 -7.20 14.22 2.06
CA PRO A 120 -8.42 14.54 2.82
C PRO A 120 -8.90 13.35 3.65
N ASP A 121 -9.58 13.64 4.76
CA ASP A 121 -10.16 12.63 5.65
C ASP A 121 -9.14 11.67 6.33
N ASN A 122 -7.90 12.16 6.55
CA ASN A 122 -6.82 11.41 7.22
C ASN A 122 -6.45 10.14 6.47
N GLN A 123 -6.30 10.30 5.16
CA GLN A 123 -5.93 9.23 4.27
C GLN A 123 -4.47 9.36 3.85
N GLN A 124 -3.87 8.25 3.44
CA GLN A 124 -2.54 8.22 2.84
C GLN A 124 -2.51 7.15 1.76
N LEU A 125 -1.78 7.41 0.68
CA LEU A 125 -1.52 6.43 -0.36
C LEU A 125 -0.07 5.94 -0.26
N LEU A 126 0.10 4.63 -0.24
CA LEU A 126 1.37 3.96 -0.42
C LEU A 126 1.35 3.18 -1.73
N ILE A 127 2.53 2.97 -2.30
CA ILE A 127 2.70 2.24 -3.56
C ILE A 127 3.52 0.99 -3.26
N LEU A 128 3.00 -0.18 -3.57
CA LEU A 128 3.81 -1.40 -3.62
C LEU A 128 4.25 -1.62 -5.06
N THR A 129 5.55 -1.73 -5.29
CA THR A 129 6.10 -1.98 -6.63
C THR A 129 6.22 -3.46 -6.94
N THR A 130 6.38 -3.77 -8.23
CA THR A 130 6.65 -5.14 -8.72
C THR A 130 7.96 -5.73 -8.19
N ASP A 131 8.91 -4.88 -7.76
CA ASP A 131 10.15 -5.28 -7.06
C ASP A 131 9.95 -5.56 -5.56
N ASN A 132 8.71 -5.62 -5.08
CA ASN A 132 8.36 -5.83 -3.68
C ASN A 132 8.96 -4.78 -2.74
N VAL A 133 8.93 -3.51 -3.18
CA VAL A 133 9.33 -2.34 -2.41
C VAL A 133 8.08 -1.50 -2.16
N LEU A 134 7.83 -1.19 -0.89
CA LEU A 134 6.79 -0.25 -0.51
C LEU A 134 7.36 1.16 -0.57
N LYS A 135 6.61 2.11 -1.14
CA LYS A 135 6.99 3.51 -1.26
C LYS A 135 5.95 4.41 -0.58
N ASN A 136 6.44 5.39 0.16
CA ASN A 136 5.66 6.56 0.58
C ASN A 136 6.19 7.77 -0.20
N GLU A 137 5.54 8.12 -1.30
CA GLU A 137 5.94 9.23 -2.17
C GLU A 137 5.22 10.55 -1.84
N LEU A 138 4.11 10.49 -1.10
CA LEU A 138 3.28 11.67 -0.83
C LEU A 138 3.97 12.72 0.06
N GLU A 139 4.95 12.31 0.89
CA GLU A 139 5.78 13.26 1.62
C GLU A 139 6.70 14.09 0.71
N GLY A 140 7.09 13.54 -0.44
CA GLY A 140 7.95 14.20 -1.42
C GLY A 140 7.28 15.34 -2.17
N ILE A 141 5.94 15.38 -2.22
CA ILE A 141 5.17 16.36 -3.00
C ILE A 141 5.28 17.77 -2.41
N CYS A 142 5.68 17.91 -1.13
CA CYS A 142 5.89 19.21 -0.48
C CYS A 142 7.34 19.42 -0.04
N ASP A 143 8.29 19.10 -0.92
CA ASP A 143 9.73 19.19 -0.65
C ASP A 143 10.21 18.32 0.54
N GLY A 144 9.39 17.37 0.98
CA GLY A 144 9.77 16.38 1.98
C GLY A 144 10.59 15.23 1.38
N ASN A 145 10.98 14.28 2.21
CA ASN A 145 11.64 13.07 1.74
C ASN A 145 10.59 12.07 1.23
N SER A 146 10.98 11.22 0.28
CA SER A 146 10.25 9.99 -0.02
C SER A 146 10.90 8.82 0.72
N PHE A 147 10.13 7.78 1.03
CA PHE A 147 10.61 6.67 1.84
C PHE A 147 10.39 5.34 1.15
N LEU A 148 11.40 4.48 1.19
CA LEU A 148 11.34 3.12 0.68
C LEU A 148 11.42 2.12 1.84
N TYR A 149 10.63 1.06 1.76
CA TYR A 149 10.56 0.03 2.78
C TYR A 149 10.75 -1.35 2.16
N THR A 150 11.38 -2.23 2.92
CA THR A 150 11.56 -3.64 2.57
C THR A 150 10.83 -4.51 3.57
N LYS A 151 10.18 -5.57 3.06
CA LYS A 151 9.52 -6.58 3.88
C LYS A 151 10.55 -7.39 4.67
N GLN A 152 10.23 -7.71 5.93
CA GLN A 152 11.06 -8.53 6.83
C GLN A 152 10.70 -10.02 6.75
#